data_AF-A0AAU9K0H0-F1
#
_entry.id   AF-A0AAU9K0H0-F1
#
_cell.length_a   1.000
_cell.length_b   1.000
_cell.length_c   1.000
_cell.angle_alpha   90.00
_cell.angle_beta   90.00
_cell.angle_gamma   90.00
#
_symmetry.space_group_name_H-M   'P 1'
#
loop_
_entity.id
_entity.type
_entity.pdbx_description
1 polymer ?
#
loop_
_entity_poly.entity_id
_entity_poly.type
_entity_poly.pdbx_seq_one_letter_code
_entity_poly.pdbx_strand_id
1 'polypeptide(L)'
;MILLFLISVALAQQTTPIKPEAVLIDPVPRKDTSGKTMEDPPCGGRGKGLAHTLAEPGQYHPVTWMIVHPAETGNCTLRLTSGTDFNKYVTLAPTDNSADGSGWFPCGRKELYHESKTIVFPDHFTCDECTLQWIWKTYIGTFYQCSEIQVRSTNSMACFGKCKNGGVCADGNCECPVGFSGQFCQDAAEESQEENINVVGYLITFLIFVIVCSALATIVYYFFNQDKIPPQAQKFLRANCQWCLRKEAIIEEEQREERESEPPVVQRERLVINV
;
A
#
# COMPACT_ATOMS: atom_id res chain seq x y z
N MET A 1 -39.33 19.20 89.22
CA MET A 1 -38.80 19.89 88.03
C MET A 1 -37.65 19.10 87.39
N ILE A 2 -37.76 17.76 87.26
CA ILE A 2 -36.79 16.90 86.57
C ILE A 2 -37.55 15.62 86.17
N LEU A 3 -38.38 15.66 85.12
CA LEU A 3 -38.90 14.43 84.48
C LEU A 3 -39.62 14.71 83.15
N LEU A 4 -39.01 15.46 82.22
CA LEU A 4 -39.56 15.66 80.85
C LEU A 4 -38.43 15.76 79.83
N PHE A 5 -37.50 14.81 79.86
CA PHE A 5 -36.60 14.49 78.76
C PHE A 5 -36.65 12.97 78.62
N LEU A 6 -36.62 12.44 77.40
CA LEU A 6 -36.95 11.05 76.98
C LEU A 6 -38.43 11.01 76.52
N ILE A 7 -38.81 10.84 75.25
CA ILE A 7 -38.22 10.15 74.11
C ILE A 7 -38.78 10.80 72.83
N SER A 8 -37.94 11.46 72.05
CA SER A 8 -38.21 11.72 70.63
C SER A 8 -37.32 10.77 69.84
N VAL A 9 -37.68 9.49 69.82
CA VAL A 9 -37.14 8.56 68.83
C VAL A 9 -37.65 9.04 67.48
N ALA A 10 -36.80 9.77 66.78
CA ALA A 10 -36.96 9.99 65.36
C ALA A 10 -36.98 8.60 64.71
N LEU A 11 -38.15 8.15 64.29
CA LEU A 11 -38.27 7.10 63.29
C LEU A 11 -37.59 7.62 62.02
N ALA A 12 -36.28 7.41 61.91
CA ALA A 12 -35.60 7.43 60.62
C ALA A 12 -36.23 6.28 59.82
N GLN A 13 -37.22 6.60 58.98
CA GLN A 13 -37.74 5.67 57.99
C GLN A 13 -36.55 5.23 57.15
N GLN A 14 -36.10 4.00 57.34
CA GLN A 14 -35.07 3.39 56.54
C GLN A 14 -35.71 3.12 55.17
N THR A 15 -35.65 4.11 54.28
CA THR A 15 -36.09 3.97 52.90
C THR A 15 -35.25 2.86 52.30
N THR A 16 -35.91 1.78 51.87
CA THR A 16 -35.22 0.72 51.15
C THR A 16 -34.52 1.34 49.95
N PRO A 17 -33.23 1.07 49.72
CA PRO A 17 -32.50 1.67 48.62
C PRO A 17 -33.23 1.36 47.31
N ILE A 18 -33.50 2.42 46.54
CA ILE A 18 -34.22 2.32 45.27
C ILE A 18 -33.36 1.51 44.31
N LYS A 19 -33.95 0.48 43.69
CA LYS A 19 -33.25 -0.39 42.74
C LYS A 19 -32.72 0.43 41.56
N PRO A 20 -31.41 0.40 41.26
CA PRO A 20 -30.86 1.01 40.05
C PRO A 20 -31.55 0.52 38.79
N GLU A 21 -31.82 1.45 37.87
CA GLU A 21 -32.54 1.20 36.63
C GLU A 21 -32.04 2.12 35.54
N ALA A 22 -31.71 1.54 34.39
CA ALA A 22 -31.23 2.25 33.22
C ALA A 22 -31.59 1.51 31.95
N VAL A 23 -31.73 2.23 30.85
CA VAL A 23 -32.17 1.69 29.56
C VAL A 23 -31.24 2.18 28.47
N LEU A 24 -30.69 1.25 27.68
CA LEU A 24 -29.96 1.59 26.46
C LEU A 24 -30.94 2.19 25.46
N ILE A 25 -30.61 3.35 24.89
CA ILE A 25 -31.47 4.06 23.92
C ILE A 25 -30.94 3.86 22.50
N ASP A 26 -29.64 4.10 22.33
CA ASP A 26 -28.97 4.05 21.03
C ASP A 26 -27.59 3.37 21.18
N PRO A 27 -27.28 2.34 20.38
CA PRO A 27 -28.14 1.70 19.41
C PRO A 27 -29.34 1.00 20.05
N VAL A 28 -30.43 0.85 19.28
CA VAL A 28 -31.73 0.36 19.79
C VAL A 28 -31.56 -1.01 20.48
N PRO A 29 -31.96 -1.17 21.75
CA PRO A 29 -31.80 -2.45 22.44
C PRO A 29 -32.73 -3.53 21.88
N ARG A 30 -32.41 -4.79 22.18
CA ARG A 30 -33.32 -5.93 21.98
C ARG A 30 -34.68 -5.65 22.66
N LYS A 31 -35.77 -6.14 22.06
CA LYS A 31 -37.13 -5.98 22.59
C LYS A 31 -37.26 -6.54 24.01
N ASP A 32 -38.19 -5.98 24.77
CA ASP A 32 -38.56 -6.40 26.14
C ASP A 32 -37.44 -6.25 27.19
N THR A 33 -36.60 -5.23 27.05
CA THR A 33 -35.68 -4.76 28.10
C THR A 33 -36.45 -4.06 29.23
N SER A 34 -37.25 -4.80 29.99
CA SER A 34 -37.87 -4.32 31.24
C SER A 34 -37.04 -4.74 32.46
N GLY A 35 -36.99 -3.88 33.49
CA GLY A 35 -35.96 -3.85 34.55
C GLY A 35 -35.84 -5.07 35.50
N LYS A 36 -36.56 -6.17 35.29
CA LYS A 36 -36.38 -7.42 36.04
C LYS A 36 -35.47 -8.43 35.34
N THR A 37 -35.48 -8.48 34.01
CA THR A 37 -34.74 -9.49 33.22
C THR A 37 -33.32 -9.07 32.86
N MET A 38 -32.94 -7.81 33.13
CA MET A 38 -31.62 -7.28 32.74
C MET A 38 -30.44 -7.91 33.49
N GLU A 39 -30.66 -8.65 34.57
CA GLU A 39 -29.60 -9.28 35.37
C GLU A 39 -29.08 -10.60 34.75
N ASP A 40 -29.83 -11.19 33.81
CA ASP A 40 -29.48 -12.48 33.19
C ASP A 40 -28.43 -12.30 32.08
N PRO A 41 -27.19 -12.80 32.22
CA PRO A 41 -26.20 -12.68 31.17
C PRO A 41 -26.56 -13.56 29.95
N PRO A 42 -26.11 -13.21 28.74
CA PRO A 42 -25.31 -12.04 28.39
C PRO A 42 -26.15 -10.82 27.97
N CYS A 43 -27.45 -10.95 27.73
CA CYS A 43 -28.26 -9.88 27.13
C CYS A 43 -29.60 -9.69 27.85
N GLY A 44 -29.59 -9.80 29.18
CA GLY A 44 -30.82 -9.87 29.98
C GLY A 44 -31.66 -11.11 29.65
N GLY A 45 -31.01 -12.23 29.30
CA GLY A 45 -31.67 -13.46 28.85
C GLY A 45 -32.42 -13.35 27.51
N ARG A 46 -32.31 -12.24 26.78
CA ARG A 46 -33.04 -12.01 25.53
C ARG A 46 -32.35 -12.66 24.34
N GLY A 47 -33.13 -13.28 23.46
CA GLY A 47 -32.66 -13.83 22.18
C GLY A 47 -32.23 -12.74 21.19
N LYS A 48 -31.49 -13.15 20.16
CA LYS A 48 -31.00 -12.25 19.10
C LYS A 48 -32.18 -11.63 18.33
N GLY A 49 -32.05 -10.35 17.99
CA GLY A 49 -33.02 -9.59 17.19
C GLY A 49 -32.57 -9.36 15.75
N LEU A 50 -33.26 -8.46 15.06
CA LEU A 50 -32.78 -7.90 13.79
C LEU A 50 -31.85 -6.73 14.07
N ALA A 51 -30.80 -6.60 13.24
CA ALA A 51 -29.94 -5.43 13.29
C ALA A 51 -30.69 -4.18 12.81
N HIS A 52 -30.63 -3.13 13.62
CA HIS A 52 -31.27 -1.85 13.34
C HIS A 52 -30.26 -0.72 13.12
N THR A 53 -28.99 -0.97 13.45
CA THR A 53 -27.90 0.00 13.32
C THR A 53 -26.89 -0.49 12.31
N LEU A 54 -26.54 0.36 11.36
CA LEU A 54 -25.43 0.17 10.44
C LEU A 54 -24.28 1.09 10.87
N ALA A 55 -23.08 0.53 10.92
CA ALA A 55 -21.86 1.21 11.30
C ALA A 55 -20.74 0.89 10.31
N GLU A 56 -19.74 1.77 10.27
CA GLU A 56 -18.54 1.60 9.46
C GLU A 56 -17.31 1.46 10.37
N PRO A 57 -16.31 0.65 9.99
CA PRO A 57 -15.04 0.59 10.71
C PRO A 57 -14.39 1.98 10.79
N GLY A 58 -13.82 2.33 11.94
CA GLY A 58 -13.15 3.62 12.16
C GLY A 58 -14.09 4.82 12.33
N GLN A 59 -15.41 4.67 12.16
CA GLN A 59 -16.36 5.75 12.44
C GLN A 59 -16.63 5.91 13.94
N TYR A 60 -16.94 7.16 14.32
CA TYR A 60 -17.38 7.53 15.65
C TYR A 60 -18.87 7.22 15.81
N HIS A 61 -19.20 6.41 16.80
CA HIS A 61 -20.59 6.06 17.11
C HIS A 61 -20.93 6.42 18.55
N PRO A 62 -21.98 7.23 18.78
CA PRO A 62 -22.48 7.45 20.12
C PRO A 62 -23.19 6.18 20.62
N VAL A 63 -22.97 5.86 21.89
CA VAL A 63 -23.79 4.91 22.63
C VAL A 63 -24.45 5.67 23.76
N THR A 64 -25.78 5.69 23.76
CA THR A 64 -26.60 6.54 24.64
C THR A 64 -27.55 5.67 25.46
N TRP A 65 -27.68 6.01 26.74
CA TRP A 65 -28.61 5.37 27.66
C TRP A 65 -29.32 6.42 28.54
N MET A 66 -30.44 6.01 29.13
CA MET A 66 -31.21 6.77 30.11
C MET A 66 -31.03 6.15 31.49
N ILE A 67 -30.86 6.98 32.51
CA ILE A 67 -30.78 6.55 33.92
C ILE A 67 -32.09 6.93 34.60
N VAL A 68 -32.91 5.93 34.90
CA VAL A 68 -34.18 6.11 35.63
C VAL A 68 -33.90 6.17 37.12
N HIS A 69 -33.07 5.26 37.65
CA HIS A 69 -32.65 5.24 39.04
C HIS A 69 -31.12 5.07 39.11
N PRO A 70 -30.36 6.04 39.64
CA PRO A 70 -28.91 6.03 39.58
C PRO A 70 -28.26 5.02 40.54
N ALA A 71 -27.01 4.68 40.26
CA ALA A 71 -26.12 3.96 41.18
C ALA A 71 -24.83 4.76 41.37
N GLU A 72 -24.57 5.24 42.58
CA GLU A 72 -23.40 6.10 42.88
C GLU A 72 -22.05 5.45 42.50
N THR A 73 -21.96 4.12 42.64
CA THR A 73 -20.78 3.32 42.27
C THR A 73 -20.91 2.68 40.88
N GLY A 74 -21.78 3.23 40.02
CA GLY A 74 -22.04 2.74 38.67
C GLY A 74 -20.80 2.81 37.78
N ASN A 75 -20.51 1.70 37.11
CA ASN A 75 -19.48 1.58 36.08
C ASN A 75 -20.01 0.80 34.88
N CYS A 76 -19.61 1.19 33.68
CA CYS A 76 -20.05 0.59 32.44
C CYS A 76 -18.88 0.05 31.63
N THR A 77 -19.15 -0.92 30.78
CA THR A 77 -18.25 -1.33 29.70
C THR A 77 -19.07 -1.65 28.45
N LEU A 78 -18.44 -1.47 27.29
CA LEU A 78 -19.04 -1.76 25.99
C LEU A 78 -18.25 -2.90 25.35
N ARG A 79 -18.95 -3.95 24.92
CA ARG A 79 -18.35 -5.11 24.27
C ARG A 79 -19.00 -5.34 22.92
N LEU A 80 -18.19 -5.78 21.98
CA LEU A 80 -18.62 -6.12 20.63
C LEU A 80 -18.25 -7.56 20.34
N THR A 81 -19.22 -8.35 19.89
CA THR A 81 -18.99 -9.74 19.47
C THR A 81 -19.57 -9.97 18.09
N SER A 82 -18.88 -10.78 17.30
CA SER A 82 -19.35 -11.28 16.01
C SER A 82 -19.99 -12.65 16.24
N GLY A 83 -21.31 -12.74 16.10
CA GLY A 83 -22.07 -13.97 16.35
C GLY A 83 -22.65 -14.09 17.77
N THR A 84 -22.64 -15.31 18.32
CA THR A 84 -23.30 -15.65 19.60
C THR A 84 -22.34 -16.03 20.72
N ASP A 85 -21.03 -16.08 20.44
CA ASP A 85 -20.01 -16.47 21.43
C ASP A 85 -19.52 -15.25 22.22
N PHE A 86 -20.17 -15.01 23.37
CA PHE A 86 -19.82 -13.92 24.28
C PHE A 86 -18.50 -14.14 25.05
N ASN A 87 -17.76 -15.24 24.79
CA ASN A 87 -16.39 -15.38 25.26
C ASN A 87 -15.38 -14.74 24.29
N LYS A 88 -15.78 -14.51 23.03
CA LYS A 88 -14.98 -13.86 22.00
C LYS A 88 -15.55 -12.48 21.73
N TYR A 89 -15.04 -11.49 22.45
CA TYR A 89 -15.45 -10.11 22.32
C TYR A 89 -14.27 -9.16 22.25
N VAL A 90 -14.50 -8.02 21.62
CA VAL A 90 -13.64 -6.85 21.66
C VAL A 90 -14.25 -5.86 22.67
N THR A 91 -13.43 -5.34 23.58
CA THR A 91 -13.88 -4.29 24.49
C THR A 91 -13.67 -2.94 23.80
N LEU A 92 -14.74 -2.14 23.73
CA LEU A 92 -14.72 -0.83 23.07
C LEU A 92 -14.48 0.25 24.12
N ALA A 93 -13.37 0.97 24.00
CA ALA A 93 -13.05 2.10 24.86
C ALA A 93 -13.72 3.38 24.36
N PRO A 94 -14.28 4.21 25.25
CA PRO A 94 -14.72 5.55 24.91
C PRO A 94 -13.58 6.44 24.42
N THR A 95 -13.87 7.32 23.45
CA THR A 95 -12.88 8.24 22.85
C THR A 95 -12.41 9.35 23.79
N ASP A 96 -13.13 9.57 24.89
CA ASP A 96 -12.77 10.56 25.92
C ASP A 96 -11.76 10.02 26.94
N ASN A 97 -11.23 8.81 26.73
CA ASN A 97 -10.28 8.14 27.60
C ASN A 97 -10.77 7.97 29.06
N SER A 98 -12.09 7.93 29.27
CA SER A 98 -12.67 7.74 30.60
C SER A 98 -12.62 6.29 31.10
N ALA A 99 -12.23 5.34 30.23
CA ALA A 99 -12.10 3.94 30.60
C ALA A 99 -10.74 3.60 31.20
N ASP A 100 -10.75 2.63 32.12
CA ASP A 100 -9.54 2.00 32.62
C ASP A 100 -8.94 0.99 31.62
N GLY A 101 -7.82 0.35 32.00
CA GLY A 101 -7.14 -0.63 31.15
C GLY A 101 -7.95 -1.90 30.83
N SER A 102 -9.08 -2.11 31.51
CA SER A 102 -10.05 -3.18 31.24
C SER A 102 -11.30 -2.70 30.50
N GLY A 103 -11.34 -1.44 30.07
CA GLY A 103 -12.43 -0.84 29.33
C GLY A 103 -13.66 -0.49 30.17
N TRP A 104 -13.51 -0.38 31.49
CA TRP A 104 -14.58 0.06 32.39
C TRP A 104 -14.48 1.56 32.65
N PHE A 105 -15.62 2.26 32.61
CA PHE A 105 -15.69 3.70 32.85
C PHE A 105 -16.85 4.08 33.79
N PRO A 106 -16.75 5.19 34.54
CA PRO A 106 -17.86 5.74 35.33
C PRO A 106 -19.11 6.03 34.48
N CYS A 107 -20.28 5.56 34.93
CA CYS A 107 -21.56 5.84 34.28
C CYS A 107 -22.73 5.67 35.27
N GLY A 108 -23.90 6.22 34.95
CA GLY A 108 -25.14 5.92 35.64
C GLY A 108 -25.22 6.41 37.08
N ARG A 109 -24.40 7.40 37.44
CA ARG A 109 -24.26 7.91 38.82
C ARG A 109 -25.22 9.04 39.17
N LYS A 110 -25.95 9.55 38.19
CA LYS A 110 -26.94 10.63 38.34
C LYS A 110 -28.14 10.31 37.46
N GLU A 111 -29.33 10.68 37.92
CA GLU A 111 -30.54 10.59 37.11
C GLU A 111 -30.43 11.58 35.95
N LEU A 112 -30.40 11.04 34.73
CA LEU A 112 -30.21 11.79 33.50
C LEU A 112 -31.01 11.11 32.39
N TYR A 113 -31.75 11.91 31.63
CA TYR A 113 -32.53 11.42 30.49
C TYR A 113 -31.64 10.91 29.35
N HIS A 114 -30.44 11.50 29.21
CA HIS A 114 -29.42 11.07 28.27
C HIS A 114 -28.03 11.16 28.90
N GLU A 115 -27.36 10.01 28.98
CA GLU A 115 -25.93 9.91 29.20
C GLU A 115 -25.35 9.12 28.01
N SER A 116 -24.18 9.53 27.50
CA SER A 116 -23.60 8.91 26.32
C SER A 116 -22.09 8.87 26.35
N LYS A 117 -21.54 7.92 25.56
CA LYS A 117 -20.12 7.83 25.24
C LYS A 117 -19.96 7.59 23.75
N THR A 118 -19.00 8.28 23.16
CA THR A 118 -18.60 8.02 21.78
C THR A 118 -17.54 6.93 21.77
N ILE A 119 -17.72 5.93 20.92
CA ILE A 119 -16.78 4.84 20.65
C ILE A 119 -16.36 4.87 19.19
N VAL A 120 -15.27 4.17 18.87
CA VAL A 120 -14.82 3.92 17.50
C VAL A 120 -14.79 2.42 17.28
N PHE A 121 -15.39 1.95 16.18
CA PHE A 121 -15.28 0.55 15.80
C PHE A 121 -13.86 0.24 15.31
N PRO A 122 -13.25 -0.90 15.68
CA PRO A 122 -11.87 -1.20 15.30
C PRO A 122 -11.68 -1.20 13.79
N ASP A 123 -10.52 -0.72 13.36
CA ASP A 123 -10.13 -0.80 11.94
C ASP A 123 -10.16 -2.26 11.48
N HIS A 124 -10.65 -2.48 10.25
CA HIS A 124 -10.79 -3.81 9.63
C HIS A 124 -11.74 -4.78 10.34
N PHE A 125 -12.54 -4.33 11.32
CA PHE A 125 -13.57 -5.15 11.92
C PHE A 125 -14.86 -5.07 11.11
N THR A 126 -15.28 -6.17 10.48
CA THR A 126 -16.55 -6.25 9.74
C THR A 126 -17.41 -7.40 10.23
N CYS A 127 -18.72 -7.20 10.24
CA CYS A 127 -19.70 -8.22 10.59
C CYS A 127 -21.10 -7.87 10.07
N ASP A 128 -21.78 -8.86 9.52
CA ASP A 128 -23.19 -8.76 9.12
C ASP A 128 -24.15 -8.93 10.31
N GLU A 129 -23.69 -9.60 11.37
CA GLU A 129 -24.51 -9.84 12.56
C GLU A 129 -23.69 -9.76 13.85
N CYS A 130 -23.42 -8.53 14.29
CA CYS A 130 -22.78 -8.26 15.56
C CYS A 130 -23.78 -7.94 16.66
N THR A 131 -23.39 -8.26 17.90
CA THR A 131 -24.07 -7.78 19.08
C THR A 131 -23.17 -6.79 19.83
N LEU A 132 -23.65 -5.55 19.99
CA LEU A 132 -23.10 -4.58 20.93
C LEU A 132 -23.74 -4.82 22.30
N GLN A 133 -22.92 -5.10 23.30
CA GLN A 133 -23.34 -5.34 24.66
C GLN A 133 -22.93 -4.17 25.56
N TRP A 134 -23.92 -3.51 26.15
CA TRP A 134 -23.75 -2.54 27.21
C TRP A 134 -23.93 -3.23 28.57
N ILE A 135 -22.88 -3.19 29.39
CA ILE A 135 -22.89 -3.79 30.72
C ILE A 135 -22.79 -2.68 31.73
N TRP A 136 -23.73 -2.63 32.69
CA TRP A 136 -23.73 -1.68 33.79
C TRP A 136 -23.63 -2.39 35.13
N LYS A 137 -22.52 -2.18 35.82
CA LYS A 137 -22.25 -2.74 37.14
C LYS A 137 -22.64 -1.74 38.22
N THR A 138 -23.43 -2.18 39.18
CA THR A 138 -23.94 -1.39 40.30
C THR A 138 -23.62 -2.06 41.64
N TYR A 139 -24.06 -1.44 42.74
CA TYR A 139 -23.91 -2.01 44.09
C TYR A 139 -24.83 -3.21 44.38
N ILE A 140 -25.89 -3.41 43.57
CA ILE A 140 -26.80 -4.57 43.74
C ILE A 140 -26.54 -5.70 42.75
N GLY A 141 -25.83 -5.45 41.67
CA GLY A 141 -25.64 -6.43 40.60
C GLY A 141 -25.18 -5.82 39.29
N THR A 142 -25.14 -6.67 38.27
CA THR A 142 -24.73 -6.31 36.92
C THR A 142 -25.91 -6.44 35.97
N PHE A 143 -26.13 -5.41 35.19
CA PHE A 143 -27.18 -5.34 34.18
C PHE A 143 -26.57 -5.46 32.80
N TYR A 144 -27.26 -6.19 31.92
CA TYR A 144 -26.83 -6.47 30.57
C TYR A 144 -27.92 -6.05 29.58
N GLN A 145 -27.56 -5.21 28.63
CA GLN A 145 -28.41 -4.87 27.49
C GLN A 145 -27.62 -5.02 26.20
N CYS A 146 -28.30 -5.48 25.16
CA CYS A 146 -27.68 -5.77 23.88
C CYS A 146 -28.45 -5.09 22.76
N SER A 147 -27.73 -4.70 21.73
CA SER A 147 -28.27 -4.21 20.46
C SER A 147 -27.62 -4.97 19.30
N GLU A 148 -28.40 -5.23 18.26
CA GLU A 148 -27.90 -5.84 17.04
C GLU A 148 -27.43 -4.78 16.06
N ILE A 149 -26.19 -4.90 15.62
CA ILE A 149 -25.54 -3.95 14.72
C ILE A 149 -24.90 -4.68 13.53
N GLN A 150 -24.79 -3.98 12.41
CA GLN A 150 -23.99 -4.39 11.25
C GLN A 150 -22.81 -3.45 11.15
N VAL A 151 -21.59 -4.01 11.08
CA VAL A 151 -20.39 -3.22 10.79
C VAL A 151 -19.96 -3.61 9.38
N ARG A 152 -20.30 -2.77 8.41
CA ARG A 152 -19.93 -3.01 7.01
C ARG A 152 -18.92 -1.97 6.59
N SER A 153 -17.82 -2.44 6.00
CA SER A 153 -16.96 -1.56 5.23
C SER A 153 -17.72 -1.22 3.96
N THR A 154 -18.36 -0.05 3.90
CA THR A 154 -18.70 0.53 2.60
C THR A 154 -17.36 0.78 1.94
N ASN A 155 -17.04 0.01 0.91
CA ASN A 155 -15.74 0.09 0.26
C ASN A 155 -15.45 1.56 -0.12
N SER A 156 -16.47 2.39 -0.39
CA SER A 156 -16.38 3.83 -0.64
C SER A 156 -15.57 4.68 0.34
N MET A 157 -15.31 4.27 1.60
CA MET A 157 -14.63 5.14 2.58
C MET A 157 -13.11 4.88 2.74
N ALA A 158 -12.55 3.86 2.08
CA ALA A 158 -11.10 3.60 2.18
C ALA A 158 -10.28 4.71 1.50
N CYS A 159 -10.75 5.24 0.37
CA CYS A 159 -10.05 6.25 -0.43
C CYS A 159 -10.70 7.64 -0.50
N PHE A 160 -11.91 7.84 0.05
CA PHE A 160 -12.65 9.10 -0.14
C PHE A 160 -11.90 10.29 0.45
N GLY A 161 -11.57 11.28 -0.39
CA GLY A 161 -10.78 12.46 -0.01
C GLY A 161 -9.28 12.20 0.23
N LYS A 162 -8.81 10.96 0.08
CA LYS A 162 -7.40 10.58 0.28
C LYS A 162 -6.62 10.48 -1.03
N CYS A 163 -7.27 10.18 -2.15
CA CYS A 163 -6.63 10.13 -3.46
C CYS A 163 -5.93 11.46 -3.80
N LYS A 164 -4.68 11.38 -4.22
CA LYS A 164 -3.83 12.51 -4.64
C LYS A 164 -3.75 12.60 -6.16
N ASN A 165 -3.18 13.70 -6.64
CA ASN A 165 -2.84 13.91 -8.05
C ASN A 165 -4.00 13.70 -9.04
N GLY A 166 -5.24 13.95 -8.60
CA GLY A 166 -6.44 13.82 -9.43
C GLY A 166 -7.03 12.41 -9.50
N GLY A 167 -6.61 11.48 -8.65
CA GLY A 167 -7.21 10.14 -8.54
C GLY A 167 -8.67 10.17 -8.10
N VAL A 168 -9.46 9.22 -8.62
CA VAL A 168 -10.89 9.07 -8.31
C VAL A 168 -11.07 7.88 -7.38
N CYS A 169 -11.84 8.07 -6.31
CA CYS A 169 -12.15 6.98 -5.38
C CYS A 169 -13.32 6.15 -5.93
N ALA A 170 -13.05 4.93 -6.39
CA ALA A 170 -14.03 4.00 -6.92
C ALA A 170 -13.94 2.68 -6.16
N ASP A 171 -15.07 2.20 -5.62
CA ASP A 171 -15.17 0.96 -4.86
C ASP A 171 -14.09 0.79 -3.76
N GLY A 172 -13.63 1.90 -3.17
CA GLY A 172 -12.65 1.90 -2.08
C GLY A 172 -11.19 1.91 -2.45
N ASN A 173 -10.88 1.89 -3.74
CA ASN A 173 -9.52 2.08 -4.22
C ASN A 173 -9.41 3.38 -5.02
N CYS A 174 -8.24 4.02 -4.95
CA CYS A 174 -7.96 5.15 -5.82
C CYS A 174 -7.64 4.64 -7.24
N GLU A 175 -8.45 5.03 -8.21
CA GLU A 175 -8.12 4.93 -9.62
C GLU A 175 -7.16 6.08 -9.95
N CYS A 176 -5.89 5.74 -10.21
CA CYS A 176 -4.85 6.72 -10.46
C CYS A 176 -4.78 7.14 -11.92
N PRO A 177 -4.61 8.44 -12.20
CA PRO A 177 -4.38 8.91 -13.55
C PRO A 177 -2.99 8.47 -14.04
N VAL A 178 -2.80 8.52 -15.36
CA VAL A 178 -1.53 8.16 -16.02
C VAL A 178 -0.37 8.95 -15.40
N GLY A 179 0.75 8.26 -15.13
CA GLY A 179 1.93 8.83 -14.50
C GLY A 179 1.91 8.82 -12.97
N PHE A 180 0.86 8.27 -12.34
CA PHE A 180 0.78 8.12 -10.88
C PHE A 180 0.40 6.70 -10.47
N SER A 181 0.90 6.29 -9.30
CA SER A 181 0.71 4.97 -8.71
C SER A 181 0.71 5.05 -7.18
N GLY A 182 0.55 3.90 -6.53
CA GLY A 182 0.43 3.79 -5.08
C GLY A 182 -1.02 3.80 -4.59
N GLN A 183 -1.24 3.39 -3.33
CA GLN A 183 -2.57 3.22 -2.73
C GLN A 183 -3.45 4.48 -2.81
N PHE A 184 -2.85 5.66 -2.79
CA PHE A 184 -3.53 6.95 -2.87
C PHE A 184 -3.01 7.82 -4.03
N CYS A 185 -2.41 7.23 -5.07
CA CYS A 185 -1.83 7.93 -6.21
C CYS A 185 -0.73 8.93 -5.84
N GLN A 186 -0.01 8.66 -4.75
CA GLN A 186 1.02 9.55 -4.22
C GLN A 186 2.37 9.41 -4.92
N ASP A 187 2.61 8.26 -5.55
CA ASP A 187 3.88 7.94 -6.18
C ASP A 187 3.80 8.32 -7.66
N ALA A 188 4.78 9.05 -8.19
CA ALA A 188 4.89 9.24 -9.63
C ALA A 188 5.27 7.87 -10.22
N ALA A 189 4.39 7.29 -11.03
CA ALA A 189 4.74 6.10 -11.79
C ALA A 189 5.78 6.54 -12.82
N GLU A 190 7.04 6.19 -12.59
CA GLU A 190 8.03 6.26 -13.66
C GLU A 190 7.48 5.40 -14.79
N GLU A 191 7.18 6.02 -15.92
CA GLU A 191 6.69 5.36 -17.11
C GLU A 191 7.60 4.16 -17.35
N SER A 192 7.08 2.94 -17.15
CA SER A 192 7.62 1.80 -17.83
C SER A 192 7.40 2.11 -19.30
N GLN A 193 8.40 2.74 -19.93
CA GLN A 193 8.42 2.93 -21.36
C GLN A 193 8.14 1.54 -21.91
N GLU A 194 7.00 1.37 -22.56
CA GLU A 194 6.82 0.28 -23.51
C GLU A 194 7.95 0.46 -24.49
N GLU A 195 9.05 -0.26 -24.26
CA GLU A 195 10.14 -0.37 -25.20
C GLU A 195 9.51 -0.98 -26.44
N ASN A 196 9.11 -0.10 -27.37
CA ASN A 196 8.84 -0.46 -28.74
C ASN A 196 10.19 -0.90 -29.29
N ILE A 197 10.53 -2.16 -29.05
CA ILE A 197 11.68 -2.83 -29.63
C ILE A 197 11.47 -2.69 -31.13
N ASN A 198 12.19 -1.75 -31.75
CA ASN A 198 12.13 -1.49 -33.17
C ASN A 198 12.80 -2.67 -33.89
N VAL A 199 12.09 -3.79 -33.99
CA VAL A 199 12.52 -5.02 -34.67
C VAL A 199 13.00 -4.70 -36.09
N VAL A 200 12.35 -3.74 -36.74
CA VAL A 200 12.74 -3.23 -38.07
C VAL A 200 14.14 -2.61 -38.05
N GLY A 201 14.48 -1.83 -37.02
CA GLY A 201 15.80 -1.23 -36.87
C GLY A 201 16.89 -2.29 -36.70
N TYR A 202 16.68 -3.27 -35.82
CA TYR A 202 17.63 -4.35 -35.61
C TYR A 202 17.83 -5.22 -36.85
N LEU A 203 16.77 -5.50 -37.61
CA LEU A 203 16.88 -6.21 -38.88
C LEU A 203 17.72 -5.43 -39.91
N ILE A 204 17.52 -4.12 -40.02
CA ILE A 204 18.32 -3.27 -40.91
C ILE A 204 19.79 -3.26 -40.48
N THR A 205 20.08 -3.10 -39.19
CA THR A 205 21.44 -3.11 -38.67
C THR A 205 22.13 -4.47 -38.91
N PHE A 206 21.42 -5.58 -38.71
CA PHE A 206 21.92 -6.92 -38.98
C PHE A 206 22.25 -7.13 -40.47
N LEU A 207 21.37 -6.68 -41.37
CA LEU A 207 21.61 -6.78 -42.82
C LEU A 207 22.85 -5.99 -43.25
N ILE A 208 23.04 -4.77 -42.72
CA ILE A 208 24.24 -3.96 -43.01
C ILE A 208 25.50 -4.69 -42.52
N PHE A 209 25.47 -5.26 -41.33
CA PHE A 209 26.61 -6.01 -40.78
C PHE A 209 27.00 -7.20 -41.67
N VAL A 210 26.02 -7.99 -42.13
CA VAL A 210 26.26 -9.12 -43.05
C VAL A 210 26.87 -8.66 -44.38
N ILE A 211 26.38 -7.55 -44.94
CA ILE A 211 26.93 -6.98 -46.18
C ILE A 211 28.39 -6.55 -45.98
N VAL A 212 28.71 -5.86 -44.88
CA VAL A 212 30.08 -5.44 -44.58
C VAL A 212 31.00 -6.65 -44.37
N CYS A 213 30.58 -7.65 -43.60
CA CYS A 213 31.36 -8.87 -43.39
C CYS A 213 31.62 -9.63 -44.69
N SER A 214 30.61 -9.76 -45.56
CA SER A 214 30.78 -10.42 -46.87
C SER A 214 31.71 -9.65 -47.80
N ALA A 215 31.64 -8.31 -47.82
CA ALA A 215 32.56 -7.47 -48.58
C ALA A 215 34.00 -7.63 -48.09
N LEU A 216 34.22 -7.58 -46.78
CA LEU A 216 35.55 -7.80 -46.18
C LEU A 216 36.08 -9.20 -46.47
N ALA A 217 35.26 -10.24 -46.33
CA ALA A 217 35.65 -11.61 -46.66
C ALA A 217 36.01 -11.77 -48.13
N THR A 218 35.27 -11.10 -49.03
CA THR A 218 35.55 -11.09 -50.47
C THR A 218 36.87 -10.39 -50.77
N ILE A 219 37.11 -9.22 -50.18
CA ILE A 219 38.37 -8.49 -50.29
C ILE A 219 39.53 -9.36 -49.83
N VAL A 220 39.43 -9.97 -48.65
CA VAL A 220 40.43 -10.90 -48.11
C VAL A 220 40.64 -12.08 -49.06
N TYR A 221 39.57 -12.72 -49.55
CA TYR A 221 39.66 -13.82 -50.50
C TYR A 221 40.40 -13.43 -51.78
N TYR A 222 40.14 -12.24 -52.34
CA TYR A 222 40.85 -11.73 -53.51
C TYR A 222 42.31 -11.40 -53.21
N PHE A 223 42.61 -10.85 -52.03
CA PHE A 223 43.99 -10.60 -51.60
C PHE A 223 44.80 -11.89 -51.45
N PHE A 224 44.20 -12.97 -50.96
CA PHE A 224 44.89 -14.25 -50.76
C PHE A 224 44.91 -15.14 -52.01
N ASN A 225 44.01 -14.96 -52.98
CA ASN A 225 43.92 -15.75 -54.20
C ASN A 225 44.21 -14.94 -55.47
N GLN A 226 45.21 -14.06 -55.44
CA GLN A 226 45.58 -13.23 -56.60
C GLN A 226 45.95 -14.06 -57.85
N ASP A 227 46.45 -15.27 -57.67
CA ASP A 227 46.85 -16.18 -58.76
C ASP A 227 45.66 -16.70 -59.59
N LYS A 228 44.43 -16.58 -59.08
CA LYS A 228 43.21 -17.05 -59.74
C LYS A 228 42.42 -15.92 -60.44
N ILE A 229 42.96 -14.70 -60.48
CA ILE A 229 42.30 -13.55 -61.11
C ILE A 229 42.29 -13.75 -62.64
N PRO A 230 41.13 -13.63 -63.32
CA PRO A 230 41.05 -13.73 -64.77
C PRO A 230 41.94 -12.68 -65.46
N PRO A 231 42.64 -13.03 -66.56
CA PRO A 231 43.61 -12.15 -67.20
C PRO A 231 43.01 -10.83 -67.73
N GLN A 232 41.73 -10.82 -68.10
CA GLN A 232 41.03 -9.59 -68.49
C GLN A 232 40.84 -8.61 -67.32
N ALA A 233 40.52 -9.12 -66.13
CA ALA A 233 40.37 -8.32 -64.91
C ALA A 233 41.73 -7.78 -64.43
N GLN A 234 42.80 -8.57 -64.58
CA GLN A 234 44.16 -8.14 -64.26
C GLN A 234 44.60 -6.94 -65.11
N LYS A 235 44.27 -6.91 -66.41
CA LYS A 235 44.57 -5.79 -67.31
C LYS A 235 43.83 -4.51 -66.88
N PHE A 236 42.57 -4.63 -66.48
CA PHE A 236 41.77 -3.50 -65.97
C PHE A 236 42.30 -2.97 -64.63
N LEU A 237 42.63 -3.86 -63.69
CA LEU A 237 43.17 -3.49 -62.39
C LEU A 237 44.53 -2.80 -62.51
N ARG A 238 45.41 -3.23 -63.41
CA ARG A 238 46.68 -2.51 -63.69
C ARG A 238 46.44 -1.09 -64.20
N ALA A 239 45.40 -0.86 -64.99
CA ALA A 239 45.12 0.45 -65.58
C ALA A 239 44.44 1.43 -64.61
N ASN A 240 43.71 0.93 -63.61
CA ASN A 240 42.84 1.78 -62.77
C ASN A 240 43.12 1.67 -61.26
N CYS A 241 43.81 0.63 -60.78
CA CYS A 241 44.12 0.41 -59.37
C CYS A 241 45.49 -0.28 -59.22
N GLN A 242 46.56 0.48 -59.42
CA GLN A 242 47.93 -0.05 -59.37
C GLN A 242 48.31 -0.60 -57.98
N TRP A 243 47.66 -0.13 -56.92
CA TRP A 243 47.86 -0.60 -55.54
C TRP A 243 47.12 -1.91 -55.21
N CYS A 244 46.18 -2.35 -56.04
CA CYS A 244 45.37 -3.56 -55.82
C CYS A 244 46.16 -4.87 -56.07
N LEU A 245 47.31 -4.81 -56.73
CA LEU A 245 48.12 -5.99 -57.10
C LEU A 245 49.37 -6.04 -56.21
N ARG A 246 49.65 -7.19 -55.60
CA ARG A 246 50.81 -7.37 -54.70
C ARG A 246 52.09 -7.13 -55.50
N LYS A 247 52.87 -6.13 -55.06
CA LYS A 247 54.09 -5.63 -55.69
C LYS A 247 55.26 -6.62 -55.51
N GLU A 248 55.18 -7.83 -56.06
CA GLU A 248 56.28 -8.82 -55.95
C GLU A 248 57.22 -8.84 -57.15
N ALA A 249 57.02 -8.00 -58.17
CA ALA A 249 57.92 -7.94 -59.34
C ALA A 249 58.67 -6.61 -59.52
N ILE A 250 58.35 -5.56 -58.75
CA ILE A 250 58.93 -4.21 -58.99
C ILE A 250 60.32 -4.05 -58.34
N ILE A 251 60.70 -4.89 -57.38
CA ILE A 251 61.99 -4.76 -56.68
C ILE A 251 63.16 -5.40 -57.48
N GLU A 252 62.91 -6.41 -58.31
CA GLU A 252 63.98 -7.10 -59.04
C GLU A 252 64.41 -6.39 -60.33
N GLU A 253 63.52 -5.69 -61.04
CA GLU A 253 63.90 -4.90 -62.24
C GLU A 253 64.59 -3.59 -61.87
N GLU A 254 64.13 -2.89 -60.83
CA GLU A 254 64.68 -1.60 -60.38
C GLU A 254 66.13 -1.77 -59.85
N GLN A 255 66.43 -2.88 -59.14
CA GLN A 255 67.79 -3.21 -58.69
C GLN A 255 68.73 -3.73 -59.79
N ARG A 256 68.20 -4.05 -60.98
CA ARG A 256 69.01 -4.46 -62.13
C ARG A 256 69.43 -3.24 -62.96
N GLU A 257 68.54 -2.27 -63.14
CA GLU A 257 68.84 -1.01 -63.84
C GLU A 257 69.76 -0.07 -63.04
N GLU A 258 69.66 -0.04 -61.70
CA GLU A 258 70.61 0.70 -60.86
C GLU A 258 72.04 0.14 -60.94
N ARG A 259 72.18 -1.17 -61.17
CA ARG A 259 73.49 -1.84 -61.24
C ARG A 259 74.20 -1.69 -62.58
N GLU A 260 73.47 -1.38 -63.65
CA GLU A 260 74.02 -1.17 -65.01
C GLU A 260 74.28 0.30 -65.33
N SER A 261 73.78 1.25 -64.53
CA SER A 261 73.86 2.69 -64.82
C SER A 261 74.98 3.43 -64.08
N GLU A 262 75.76 2.78 -63.23
CA GLU A 262 76.88 3.43 -62.52
C GLU A 262 78.13 3.55 -63.44
N PRO A 263 78.53 4.77 -63.85
CA PRO A 263 79.67 4.96 -64.75
C PRO A 263 81.00 4.80 -64.02
N PRO A 264 82.07 4.35 -64.71
CA PRO A 264 83.38 4.13 -64.09
C PRO A 264 83.97 5.44 -63.55
N VAL A 265 84.36 5.41 -62.27
CA VAL A 265 85.00 6.52 -61.56
C VAL A 265 86.36 6.84 -62.20
N VAL A 266 86.41 7.92 -62.97
CA VAL A 266 87.65 8.46 -63.55
C VAL A 266 88.37 9.30 -62.50
N GLN A 267 89.44 8.73 -61.91
CA GLN A 267 90.38 9.48 -61.06
C GLN A 267 91.10 10.55 -61.89
N ARG A 268 91.01 11.82 -61.45
CA ARG A 268 91.80 12.92 -61.99
C ARG A 268 92.33 13.77 -60.84
N GLU A 269 93.48 13.37 -60.30
CA GLU A 269 94.25 14.23 -59.40
C GLU A 269 95.04 15.28 -60.19
N ARG A 270 94.98 16.51 -59.68
CA ARG A 270 95.57 17.72 -60.25
C ARG A 270 97.09 17.70 -60.09
N LEU A 271 97.76 17.97 -61.20
CA LEU A 271 99.07 18.59 -61.22
C LEU A 271 98.96 20.03 -60.66
N VAL A 272 99.92 20.49 -59.85
CA VAL A 272 100.70 21.74 -60.02
C VAL A 272 101.42 22.19 -58.72
N ILE A 273 102.76 22.00 -58.76
CA ILE A 273 103.87 22.97 -58.52
C ILE A 273 104.31 23.38 -57.08
N ASN A 274 105.54 22.92 -56.78
CA ASN A 274 106.76 23.50 -56.15
C ASN A 274 106.70 24.41 -54.90
N VAL A 275 107.44 24.00 -53.85
CA VAL A 275 108.68 24.64 -53.32
C VAL A 275 109.66 23.53 -52.92
#